data_AF-A0A5C4T4F3-F1
#
_entry.id   AF-A0A5C4T4F3-F1
#
_cell.length_a   1.000
_cell.length_b   1.000
_cell.length_c   1.000
_cell.angle_alpha   90.00
_cell.angle_beta   90.00
_cell.angle_gamma   90.00
#
_symmetry.space_group_name_H-M   'P 1'
#
loop_
_entity.id
_entity.type
_entity.pdbx_description
1 polymer ?
#
loop_
_entity_poly.entity_id
_entity_poly.type
_entity_poly.pdbx_seq_one_letter_code
_entity_poly.pdbx_strand_id
1 'polypeptide(L)'
;MSQISYNYRDDIYRIRTIFDYKYTNRFFYVVIGSRHNGSIAGGATVMSKRTSSRNRLDDMVATLQEDILTGKRAEGEFLPSELDLGELYSLSKNTVRKGLDRLVADGYIEKVPRIGARIIRKKQSSGEVLRFGYYPTLDMEVQLLELVDRFNEDNPDIRVEPIPVGYPRNQEAVGKYLSEGMVFDVMTVNLYNYEYIRSESPEKSMLEPLDAREDLFPFLNAPFSSGGRQYVLPFVFTPVVLCYNKEHFREAELAEPDSGWTWDDLSAAADKLSAGNDRLGFYFHLMSENRWPIFLLQNGVRFERDAEGRYDMRAPLVREAFQTCMDIVNKHFPSHLSENDFDVLSLFLRGKASIIMASYSNLNALKEADFEYDIAPLPHLKELRTLLVVIGLAINKTSMRKQEAKRFVDYLLSYDTQLRIRRNTLNLPSLKRAAEWVGDEPEKGRPYRFHMYRELIHTFRLYSDLNWTTSEMMTIRNEMRYYWSKLEDLDTVLERLEEKL
;
A
#
# COMPACT_ATOMS: atom_id res chain seq x y z
N MET A 1 22.27 -55.49 -0.48
CA MET A 1 23.68 -55.05 -0.57
C MET A 1 23.71 -53.98 -1.65
N SER A 2 24.02 -52.72 -1.43
CA SER A 2 24.89 -52.07 -0.45
C SER A 2 24.31 -50.71 -0.03
N GLN A 3 24.36 -50.43 1.27
CA GLN A 3 24.22 -49.10 1.85
C GLN A 3 25.47 -48.28 1.54
N ILE A 4 25.30 -46.98 1.26
CA ILE A 4 26.29 -45.97 1.64
C ILE A 4 25.53 -44.78 2.23
N SER A 5 25.70 -44.62 3.54
CA SER A 5 25.35 -43.45 4.33
C SER A 5 26.22 -42.27 3.95
N TYR A 6 25.69 -41.04 3.99
CA TYR A 6 26.53 -39.86 4.19
C TYR A 6 25.98 -38.98 5.31
N ASN A 7 26.92 -38.62 6.18
CA ASN A 7 26.76 -38.00 7.49
C ASN A 7 26.31 -36.54 7.39
N TYR A 8 25.35 -36.18 8.24
CA TYR A 8 24.97 -34.81 8.58
C TYR A 8 26.02 -34.22 9.53
N ARG A 9 26.89 -33.32 9.04
CA ARG A 9 27.52 -32.22 9.77
C ARG A 9 28.48 -31.51 8.82
N ASP A 10 28.38 -30.19 8.79
CA ASP A 10 29.19 -29.23 8.02
C ASP A 10 28.72 -28.98 6.58
N ASP A 11 27.63 -28.23 6.44
CA ASP A 11 27.42 -27.22 5.38
C ASP A 11 26.12 -26.42 5.66
N ILE A 12 26.13 -25.72 6.79
CA ILE A 12 25.25 -24.57 7.02
C ILE A 12 26.04 -23.35 6.53
N TYR A 13 25.38 -22.46 5.78
CA TYR A 13 25.91 -21.26 5.10
C TYR A 13 26.30 -21.41 3.63
N ARG A 14 25.31 -21.69 2.77
CA ARG A 14 25.04 -20.90 1.54
C ARG A 14 23.76 -21.39 0.87
N ILE A 15 23.15 -20.50 0.10
CA ILE A 15 21.90 -20.68 -0.68
C ILE A 15 20.64 -20.26 0.10
N ARG A 16 20.38 -18.94 0.08
CA ARG A 16 19.04 -18.37 0.19
C ARG A 16 18.81 -17.47 -1.04
N THR A 17 17.68 -17.74 -1.70
CA THR A 17 16.83 -16.79 -2.44
C THR A 17 17.20 -16.43 -3.89
N ILE A 18 16.52 -17.08 -4.84
CA ILE A 18 16.13 -16.51 -6.13
C ILE A 18 14.60 -16.38 -6.09
N PHE A 19 14.09 -15.15 -6.03
CA PHE A 19 12.80 -14.71 -6.58
C PHE A 19 12.81 -13.18 -6.50
N ASP A 20 13.18 -12.55 -7.62
CA ASP A 20 13.43 -11.12 -7.72
C ASP A 20 12.20 -10.44 -8.36
N TYR A 21 11.51 -9.60 -7.58
CA TYR A 21 10.44 -8.72 -8.07
C TYR A 21 11.08 -7.48 -8.70
N LYS A 22 11.09 -7.44 -10.03
CA LYS A 22 11.49 -6.27 -10.82
C LYS A 22 10.43 -5.18 -10.74
N TYR A 23 10.57 -4.25 -9.80
CA TYR A 23 10.15 -2.85 -9.97
C TYR A 23 10.99 -1.94 -9.07
N THR A 24 12.25 -1.73 -9.45
CA THR A 24 12.97 -0.48 -9.18
C THR A 24 13.86 -0.21 -10.37
N ASN A 25 13.64 0.93 -11.04
CA ASN A 25 14.51 1.40 -12.10
C ASN A 25 15.77 2.00 -11.45
N ARG A 26 16.69 1.15 -10.97
CA ARG A 26 18.09 1.47 -10.67
C ARG A 26 18.97 0.31 -11.10
N PHE A 27 19.65 0.48 -12.22
CA PHE A 27 20.64 -0.47 -12.72
C PHE A 27 21.85 -0.51 -11.78
N PHE A 28 22.02 -1.60 -11.03
CA PHE A 28 23.31 -2.01 -10.48
C PHE A 28 23.89 -3.11 -11.37
N TYR A 29 24.98 -2.80 -12.09
CA TYR A 29 25.86 -3.82 -12.64
C TYR A 29 27.11 -3.90 -11.79
N VAL A 30 27.31 -5.02 -11.09
CA VAL A 30 28.60 -5.40 -10.55
C VAL A 30 29.35 -6.13 -11.66
N VAL A 31 30.37 -5.50 -12.24
CA VAL A 31 31.31 -6.17 -13.14
C VAL A 31 32.46 -6.71 -12.28
N ILE A 32 32.50 -8.03 -12.12
CA ILE A 32 33.65 -8.75 -11.57
C ILE A 32 34.71 -8.77 -12.68
N GLY A 33 35.82 -8.07 -12.46
CA GLY A 33 36.94 -8.05 -13.39
C GLY A 33 37.80 -9.31 -13.30
N SER A 34 37.65 -10.23 -14.25
CA SER A 34 38.60 -11.30 -14.52
C SER A 34 39.52 -10.88 -15.67
N ARG A 35 40.80 -10.63 -15.38
CA ARG A 35 41.83 -10.42 -16.40
C ARG A 35 42.01 -11.70 -17.22
N HIS A 36 41.97 -11.63 -18.56
CA HIS A 36 42.86 -12.39 -19.45
C HIS A 36 42.93 -11.74 -20.85
N ASN A 37 44.14 -11.74 -21.41
CA ASN A 37 44.56 -11.13 -22.67
C ASN A 37 43.93 -11.78 -23.92
N GLY A 38 43.73 -10.99 -24.98
CA GLY A 38 43.57 -11.49 -26.34
C GLY A 38 42.97 -10.46 -27.30
N SER A 39 43.79 -9.89 -28.18
CA SER A 39 43.39 -9.03 -29.30
C SER A 39 42.52 -9.77 -30.33
N ILE A 40 41.58 -9.07 -30.98
CA ILE A 40 41.47 -8.88 -32.45
C ILE A 40 40.24 -7.99 -32.76
N ALA A 41 40.37 -7.17 -33.81
CA ALA A 41 39.53 -6.06 -34.23
C ALA A 41 38.14 -6.41 -34.80
N GLY A 42 37.23 -5.44 -34.74
CA GLY A 42 35.96 -5.42 -35.49
C GLY A 42 35.01 -4.36 -34.94
N GLY A 43 34.81 -3.27 -35.68
CA GLY A 43 34.16 -2.05 -35.20
C GLY A 43 32.67 -2.16 -34.87
N ALA A 44 32.26 -1.42 -33.84
CA ALA A 44 30.95 -0.80 -33.72
C ALA A 44 31.06 0.37 -32.74
N THR A 45 30.84 1.59 -33.23
CA THR A 45 30.80 2.82 -32.45
C THR A 45 29.61 2.75 -31.47
N VAL A 46 29.89 2.55 -30.19
CA VAL A 46 28.87 2.59 -29.13
C VAL A 46 28.61 4.04 -28.76
N MET A 47 27.46 4.58 -29.14
CA MET A 47 26.96 5.86 -28.63
C MET A 47 26.69 5.77 -27.12
N SER A 48 27.23 6.70 -26.35
CA SER A 48 27.04 6.73 -24.89
C SER A 48 25.60 7.11 -24.51
N LYS A 49 24.99 6.31 -23.66
CA LYS A 49 23.65 6.56 -23.09
C LYS A 49 23.73 7.75 -22.13
N ARG A 50 23.14 8.89 -22.50
CA ARG A 50 23.04 10.09 -21.65
C ARG A 50 22.12 9.83 -20.44
N THR A 51 22.69 9.76 -19.24
CA THR A 51 21.94 9.88 -17.98
C THR A 51 21.36 11.28 -17.84
N SER A 52 20.07 11.40 -17.50
CA SER A 52 19.39 12.70 -17.39
C SER A 52 20.09 13.61 -16.36
N SER A 53 20.03 14.93 -16.55
CA SER A 53 20.61 15.89 -15.58
C SER A 53 19.89 15.87 -14.23
N ARG A 54 18.63 15.41 -14.18
CA ARG A 54 17.83 15.32 -12.95
C ARG A 54 18.34 14.19 -12.06
N ASN A 55 18.61 13.02 -12.63
CA ASN A 55 19.14 11.88 -11.89
C ASN A 55 20.52 12.18 -11.27
N ARG A 56 21.40 12.87 -12.00
CA ARG A 56 22.73 13.28 -11.50
C ARG A 56 22.66 14.33 -10.38
N LEU A 57 21.65 15.18 -10.39
CA LEU A 57 21.38 16.12 -9.30
C LEU A 57 20.96 15.37 -8.04
N ASP A 58 20.01 14.44 -8.17
CA ASP A 58 19.53 13.64 -7.05
C ASP A 58 20.66 12.76 -6.47
N ASP A 59 21.50 12.17 -7.33
CA ASP A 59 22.68 11.40 -6.91
C ASP A 59 23.68 12.28 -6.14
N MET A 60 23.98 13.50 -6.63
CA MET A 60 24.85 14.44 -5.93
C MET A 60 24.32 14.79 -4.54
N VAL A 61 23.03 15.14 -4.44
CA VAL A 61 22.41 15.50 -3.15
C VAL A 61 22.44 14.31 -2.20
N ALA A 62 22.06 13.12 -2.65
CA ALA A 62 22.05 11.91 -1.82
C ALA A 62 23.45 11.54 -1.31
N THR A 63 24.47 11.57 -2.17
CA THR A 63 25.85 11.28 -1.75
C THR A 63 26.37 12.31 -0.74
N LEU A 64 26.11 13.60 -0.96
CA LEU A 64 26.53 14.64 -0.02
C LEU A 64 25.81 14.51 1.34
N GLN A 65 24.52 14.17 1.34
CA GLN A 65 23.77 13.88 2.57
C GLN A 65 24.36 12.67 3.31
N GLU A 66 24.63 11.58 2.60
CA GLU A 66 25.24 10.38 3.16
C GLU A 66 26.62 10.66 3.74
N ASP A 67 27.49 11.38 3.03
CA ASP A 67 28.82 11.77 3.50
C ASP A 67 28.75 12.61 4.80
N ILE A 68 27.79 13.53 4.90
CA ILE A 68 27.57 14.35 6.10
C ILE A 68 27.02 13.51 7.24
N LEU A 69 26.06 12.61 6.97
CA LEU A 69 25.41 11.76 7.97
C LEU A 69 26.35 10.68 8.53
N THR A 70 27.18 10.09 7.68
CA THR A 70 28.17 9.06 8.05
C THR A 70 29.41 9.64 8.74
N GLY A 71 29.53 10.97 8.80
CA GLY A 71 30.68 11.66 9.37
C GLY A 71 31.92 11.59 8.49
N LYS A 72 31.80 11.13 7.24
CA LYS A 72 32.89 11.19 6.24
C LYS A 72 33.26 12.64 5.91
N ARG A 73 32.33 13.57 6.12
CA ARG A 73 32.60 15.01 6.16
C ARG A 73 32.21 15.56 7.53
N ALA A 74 33.10 16.34 8.13
CA ALA A 74 32.93 16.80 9.50
C ALA A 74 32.09 18.07 9.58
N GLU A 75 31.43 18.28 10.72
CA GLU A 75 30.75 19.55 11.02
C GLU A 75 31.77 20.71 11.01
N GLY A 76 31.40 21.83 10.38
CA GLY A 76 32.28 22.97 10.19
C GLY A 76 33.22 22.88 8.98
N GLU A 77 33.34 21.71 8.34
CA GLU A 77 34.07 21.55 7.07
C GLU A 77 33.29 22.21 5.93
N PHE A 78 34.00 22.66 4.89
CA PHE A 78 33.39 23.21 3.69
C PHE A 78 33.23 22.14 2.61
N LEU A 79 32.08 22.14 1.93
CA LEU A 79 31.89 21.33 0.74
C LEU A 79 32.83 21.79 -0.40
N PRO A 80 33.14 20.89 -1.36
CA PRO A 80 33.85 21.28 -2.58
C PRO A 80 33.15 22.44 -3.29
N SER A 81 33.89 23.22 -4.07
CA SER A 81 33.33 24.40 -4.71
C SER A 81 32.22 24.04 -5.71
N GLU A 82 31.35 24.99 -6.05
CA GLU A 82 30.32 24.78 -7.09
C GLU A 82 30.91 24.32 -8.42
N LEU A 83 32.17 24.70 -8.70
CA LEU A 83 32.89 24.30 -9.89
C LEU A 83 33.33 22.83 -9.80
N ASP A 84 33.94 22.44 -8.68
CA ASP A 84 34.41 21.06 -8.45
C ASP A 84 33.24 20.06 -8.42
N LEU A 85 32.12 20.43 -7.79
CA LEU A 85 30.91 19.62 -7.78
C LEU A 85 30.29 19.51 -9.19
N GLY A 86 30.38 20.59 -9.98
CA GLY A 86 29.94 20.58 -11.37
C GLY A 86 30.74 19.61 -12.23
N GLU A 87 32.05 19.55 -12.02
CA GLU A 87 32.93 18.59 -12.70
C GLU A 87 32.69 17.16 -12.22
N LEU A 88 32.67 16.93 -10.91
CA LEU A 88 32.55 15.60 -10.30
C LEU A 88 31.25 14.89 -10.68
N TYR A 89 30.14 15.62 -10.72
CA TYR A 89 28.82 15.07 -11.04
C TYR A 89 28.37 15.37 -12.48
N SER A 90 29.23 16.00 -13.28
CA SER A 90 28.93 16.43 -14.66
C SER A 90 27.66 17.30 -14.73
N LEU A 91 27.52 18.27 -13.81
CA LEU A 91 26.38 19.17 -13.67
C LEU A 91 26.74 20.61 -14.02
N SER A 92 25.76 21.39 -14.49
CA SER A 92 25.94 22.84 -14.64
C SER A 92 26.00 23.52 -13.28
N LYS A 93 26.70 24.67 -13.16
CA LYS A 93 26.76 25.46 -11.92
C LYS A 93 25.38 25.80 -11.36
N ASN A 94 24.40 26.10 -12.22
CA ASN A 94 23.02 26.38 -11.80
C ASN A 94 22.33 25.14 -11.23
N THR A 95 22.63 23.95 -11.75
CA THR A 95 22.09 22.69 -11.24
C THR A 95 22.73 22.34 -9.90
N VAL A 96 24.04 22.53 -9.74
CA VAL A 96 24.74 22.36 -8.46
C VAL A 96 24.15 23.29 -7.40
N ARG A 97 23.92 24.57 -7.74
CA ARG A 97 23.28 25.54 -6.84
C ARG A 97 21.93 25.07 -6.33
N LYS A 98 21.07 24.54 -7.21
CA LYS A 98 19.77 23.97 -6.80
C LYS A 98 19.93 22.82 -5.81
N GLY A 99 20.94 21.97 -6.01
CA GLY A 99 21.24 20.87 -5.07
C GLY A 99 21.75 21.38 -3.73
N LEU A 100 22.63 22.38 -3.73
CA LEU A 100 23.09 23.03 -2.51
C LEU A 100 21.96 23.79 -1.80
N ASP A 101 21.06 24.44 -2.53
CA ASP A 101 19.87 25.10 -1.97
C ASP A 101 18.96 24.10 -1.24
N ARG A 102 18.83 22.88 -1.80
CA ARG A 102 18.11 21.78 -1.13
C ARG A 102 18.82 21.35 0.16
N LEU A 103 20.14 21.17 0.13
CA LEU A 103 20.90 20.85 1.35
C LEU A 103 20.84 21.96 2.42
N VAL A 104 20.74 23.23 2.01
CA VAL A 104 20.52 24.36 2.92
C VAL A 104 19.11 24.31 3.52
N ALA A 105 18.09 24.10 2.68
CA ALA A 105 16.71 23.98 3.13
C ALA A 105 16.52 22.80 4.10
N ASP A 106 17.21 21.68 3.83
CA ASP A 106 17.20 20.47 4.64
C ASP A 106 18.08 20.58 5.91
N GLY A 107 18.79 21.70 6.08
CA GLY A 107 19.59 21.99 7.28
C GLY A 107 20.91 21.21 7.41
N TYR A 108 21.47 20.71 6.31
CA TYR A 108 22.77 20.01 6.27
C TYR A 108 23.96 20.93 6.06
N ILE A 109 23.74 22.09 5.45
CA ILE A 109 24.78 23.08 5.14
C ILE A 109 24.23 24.51 5.26
N GLU A 110 25.12 25.47 5.45
CA GLU A 110 24.82 26.90 5.34
C GLU A 110 25.72 27.54 4.29
N LYS A 111 25.27 28.64 3.67
CA LYS A 111 26.09 29.41 2.72
C LYS A 111 26.82 30.52 3.45
N VAL A 112 28.14 30.44 3.48
CA VAL A 112 29.01 31.50 4.01
C VAL A 112 29.44 32.42 2.87
N PRO A 113 29.07 33.72 2.91
CA PRO A 113 29.37 34.67 1.84
C PRO A 113 30.87 34.69 1.51
N ARG A 114 31.21 34.57 0.21
CA ARG A 114 32.58 34.59 -0.35
C ARG A 114 33.50 33.44 0.09
N ILE A 115 33.00 32.44 0.82
CA ILE A 115 33.81 31.31 1.32
C ILE A 115 33.29 29.98 0.77
N GLY A 116 31.97 29.76 0.75
CA GLY A 116 31.38 28.53 0.20
C GLY A 116 30.27 27.96 1.07
N ALA A 117 29.95 26.68 0.88
CA ALA A 117 28.95 25.96 1.68
C ALA A 117 29.63 25.27 2.87
N ARG A 118 29.29 25.67 4.10
CA ARG A 118 29.80 25.08 5.34
C ARG A 118 28.82 24.02 5.84
N ILE A 119 29.33 22.86 6.26
CA ILE A 119 28.52 21.79 6.81
C ILE A 119 28.03 22.18 8.20
N ILE A 120 26.71 22.26 8.35
CA ILE A 120 26.04 22.35 9.64
C ILE A 120 25.36 21.01 9.84
N ARG A 121 25.86 20.20 10.77
CA ARG A 121 25.27 18.89 11.02
C ARG A 121 23.82 19.15 11.47
N LYS A 122 22.82 18.65 10.74
CA LYS A 122 21.45 18.55 11.28
C LYS A 122 21.64 17.89 12.63
N LYS A 123 21.35 18.62 13.72
CA LYS A 123 21.52 18.13 15.09
C LYS A 123 20.94 16.73 15.10
N GLN A 124 21.81 15.71 15.15
CA GLN A 124 21.33 14.35 15.24
C GLN A 124 20.62 14.38 16.58
N SER A 125 19.29 14.28 16.55
CA SER A 125 18.46 14.17 17.75
C SER A 125 19.17 13.19 18.66
N SER A 126 19.70 13.68 19.78
CA SER A 126 20.25 12.84 20.85
C SER A 126 19.12 12.10 21.58
N GLY A 127 17.89 12.31 21.12
CA GLY A 127 16.68 11.64 21.54
C GLY A 127 16.70 10.13 21.30
N GLU A 128 15.81 9.46 22.02
CA GLU A 128 15.69 8.02 21.95
C GLU A 128 15.18 7.60 20.56
N VAL A 129 15.81 6.58 19.98
CA VAL A 129 15.38 6.05 18.68
C VAL A 129 14.14 5.18 18.87
N LEU A 130 13.06 5.55 18.19
CA LEU A 130 11.80 4.82 18.12
C LEU A 130 11.67 4.20 16.72
N ARG A 131 11.61 2.88 16.63
CA ARG A 131 11.50 2.16 15.34
C ARG A 131 10.04 1.95 14.97
N PHE A 132 9.66 2.45 13.79
CA PHE A 132 8.28 2.41 13.32
C PHE A 132 8.15 1.55 12.06
N GLY A 133 7.59 0.34 12.20
CA GLY A 133 7.30 -0.54 11.07
C GLY A 133 6.02 -0.11 10.34
N TYR A 134 6.08 0.18 9.03
CA TYR A 134 4.92 0.68 8.30
C TYR A 134 4.71 0.02 6.94
N TYR A 135 3.46 -0.07 6.48
CA TYR A 135 3.15 -0.46 5.09
C TYR A 135 3.66 0.61 4.12
N PRO A 136 4.54 0.29 3.15
CA PRO A 136 5.11 1.29 2.24
C PRO A 136 4.07 2.13 1.48
N THR A 137 2.89 1.55 1.20
CA THR A 137 1.80 2.25 0.51
C THR A 137 1.28 3.45 1.29
N LEU A 138 1.40 3.47 2.63
CA LEU A 138 0.93 4.59 3.45
C LEU A 138 1.64 5.90 3.12
N ASP A 139 2.85 5.88 2.57
CA ASP A 139 3.47 7.12 2.11
C ASP A 139 2.68 7.74 0.95
N MET A 140 2.22 6.92 0.00
CA MET A 140 1.35 7.37 -1.08
C MET A 140 -0.08 7.68 -0.62
N GLU A 141 -0.58 6.97 0.40
CA GLU A 141 -1.96 7.10 0.87
C GLU A 141 -2.18 8.29 1.81
N VAL A 142 -1.20 8.59 2.66
CA VAL A 142 -1.33 9.58 3.75
C VAL A 142 -0.12 10.51 3.91
N GLN A 143 0.87 10.46 3.01
CA GLN A 143 2.13 11.22 3.13
C GLN A 143 2.88 10.88 4.43
N LEU A 144 2.91 9.60 4.79
CA LEU A 144 3.38 9.14 6.09
C LEU A 144 4.81 9.59 6.42
N LEU A 145 5.73 9.61 5.45
CA LEU A 145 7.11 10.03 5.73
C LEU A 145 7.18 11.53 6.06
N GLU A 146 6.36 12.38 5.42
CA GLU A 146 6.23 13.80 5.79
C GLU A 146 5.69 13.94 7.23
N LEU A 147 4.72 13.11 7.62
CA LEU A 147 4.20 13.12 8.99
C LEU A 147 5.26 12.74 10.02
N VAL A 148 6.11 11.75 9.70
CA VAL A 148 7.23 11.31 10.53
C VAL A 148 8.30 12.39 10.64
N ASP A 149 8.67 13.03 9.53
CA ASP A 149 9.66 14.10 9.51
C ASP A 149 9.22 15.29 10.39
N ARG A 150 7.95 15.69 10.28
CA ARG A 150 7.38 16.74 11.15
C ARG A 150 7.39 16.35 12.62
N PHE A 151 7.06 15.11 12.96
CA PHE A 151 7.14 14.65 14.35
C PHE A 151 8.56 14.77 14.89
N ASN A 152 9.56 14.34 14.10
CA ASN A 152 10.98 14.41 14.47
C ASN A 152 11.48 15.85 14.62
N GLU A 153 10.95 16.79 13.84
CA GLU A 153 11.25 18.22 13.96
C GLU A 153 10.66 18.82 15.23
N ASP A 154 9.42 18.47 15.56
CA ASP A 154 8.68 18.99 16.72
C ASP A 154 9.08 18.30 18.04
N ASN A 155 9.72 17.12 17.99
CA ASN A 155 10.09 16.29 19.15
C ASN A 155 11.58 15.92 19.10
N PRO A 156 12.51 16.86 19.34
CA PRO A 156 13.95 16.60 19.21
C PRO A 156 14.50 15.55 20.21
N ASP A 157 13.70 15.21 21.23
CA ASP A 157 13.95 14.17 22.23
C ASP A 157 13.53 12.75 21.79
N ILE A 158 12.85 12.61 20.65
CA ILE A 158 12.50 11.31 20.04
C ILE A 158 12.90 11.33 18.56
N ARG A 159 13.57 10.27 18.11
CA ARG A 159 13.85 10.05 16.69
C ARG A 159 13.07 8.85 16.19
N VAL A 160 12.02 9.10 15.42
CA VAL A 160 11.27 8.05 14.73
C VAL A 160 12.03 7.64 13.48
N GLU A 161 12.39 6.36 13.40
CA GLU A 161 12.99 5.72 12.24
C GLU A 161 11.94 4.84 11.55
N PRO A 162 11.36 5.30 10.42
CA PRO A 162 10.37 4.53 9.68
C PRO A 162 11.06 3.40 8.91
N ILE A 163 10.56 2.18 9.06
CA ILE A 163 11.08 0.97 8.43
C ILE A 163 9.95 0.37 7.57
N PRO A 164 10.12 0.32 6.24
CA PRO A 164 9.11 -0.25 5.36
C PRO A 164 8.96 -1.75 5.61
N VAL A 165 7.72 -2.20 5.84
CA VAL A 165 7.37 -3.60 6.06
C VAL A 165 6.44 -4.07 4.95
N GLY A 166 6.99 -4.86 4.04
CA GLY A 166 6.19 -5.64 3.10
C GLY A 166 5.72 -6.92 3.80
N TYR A 167 4.59 -6.86 4.51
CA TYR A 167 4.03 -8.07 5.10
C TYR A 167 3.73 -9.08 3.98
N PRO A 168 4.38 -10.24 3.98
CA PRO A 168 4.19 -11.24 2.96
C PRO A 168 2.76 -11.79 3.05
N ARG A 169 2.17 -12.14 1.90
CA ARG A 169 0.79 -12.67 1.83
C ARG A 169 0.66 -14.11 2.38
N ASN A 170 1.64 -14.59 3.13
CA ASN A 170 1.63 -15.92 3.72
C ASN A 170 1.93 -15.85 5.22
N GLN A 171 1.26 -16.74 5.96
CA GLN A 171 1.20 -16.70 7.42
C GLN A 171 2.58 -16.89 8.06
N GLU A 172 3.36 -17.84 7.55
CA GLU A 172 4.68 -18.19 8.10
C GLU A 172 5.60 -16.96 8.13
N ALA A 173 5.57 -16.15 7.07
CA ALA A 173 6.46 -15.01 7.01
C ALA A 173 5.89 -13.77 7.74
N VAL A 174 4.57 -13.60 7.92
CA VAL A 174 4.02 -12.58 8.84
C VAL A 174 4.36 -12.89 10.29
N GLY A 175 4.18 -14.14 10.73
CA GLY A 175 4.61 -14.60 12.06
C GLY A 175 6.10 -14.44 12.28
N LYS A 176 6.91 -14.75 11.26
CA LYS A 176 8.34 -14.49 11.28
C LYS A 176 8.67 -13.00 11.34
N TYR A 177 8.02 -12.14 10.55
CA TYR A 177 8.23 -10.68 10.62
C TYR A 177 7.83 -10.08 11.95
N LEU A 178 6.82 -10.63 12.63
CA LEU A 178 6.38 -10.14 13.94
C LEU A 178 7.22 -10.71 15.09
N SER A 179 7.70 -11.96 14.96
CA SER A 179 8.57 -12.63 15.95
C SER A 179 10.05 -12.24 15.81
N GLU A 180 10.58 -12.10 14.60
CA GLU A 180 11.85 -11.43 14.29
C GLU A 180 11.71 -9.90 14.44
N GLY A 181 10.48 -9.39 14.39
CA GLY A 181 10.06 -8.00 14.57
C GLY A 181 10.03 -7.50 16.01
N MET A 182 10.71 -8.17 16.94
CA MET A 182 11.12 -7.58 18.24
C MET A 182 12.04 -6.33 18.09
N VAL A 183 12.08 -5.75 16.90
CA VAL A 183 12.82 -4.56 16.48
C VAL A 183 11.91 -3.32 16.44
N PHE A 184 10.59 -3.46 16.25
CA PHE A 184 9.69 -2.31 16.14
C PHE A 184 9.05 -1.94 17.49
N ASP A 185 9.00 -0.65 17.78
CA ASP A 185 8.29 -0.09 18.93
C ASP A 185 6.83 0.21 18.59
N VAL A 186 6.60 0.73 17.38
CA VAL A 186 5.27 1.01 16.81
C VAL A 186 5.17 0.29 15.47
N MET A 187 3.99 -0.22 15.13
CA MET A 187 3.74 -0.85 13.84
C MET A 187 2.36 -0.52 13.28
N THR A 188 2.25 -0.46 11.96
CA THR A 188 0.95 -0.39 11.28
C THR A 188 0.37 -1.79 11.12
N VAL A 189 -0.91 -1.95 11.44
CA VAL A 189 -1.60 -3.24 11.43
C VAL A 189 -2.93 -3.10 10.73
N ASN A 190 -3.15 -3.87 9.67
CA ASN A 190 -4.47 -4.05 9.08
C ASN A 190 -5.25 -5.17 9.81
N LEU A 191 -6.54 -5.31 9.52
CA LEU A 191 -7.38 -6.29 10.21
C LEU A 191 -6.88 -7.74 10.03
N TYR A 192 -6.42 -8.11 8.85
CA TYR A 192 -5.88 -9.45 8.58
C TYR A 192 -4.69 -9.80 9.46
N ASN A 193 -3.74 -8.87 9.57
CA ASN A 193 -2.55 -9.03 10.39
C ASN A 193 -2.92 -9.08 11.87
N TYR A 194 -3.92 -8.30 12.30
CA TYR A 194 -4.43 -8.34 13.66
C TYR A 194 -5.07 -9.68 14.01
N GLU A 195 -5.94 -10.21 13.15
CA GLU A 195 -6.55 -11.53 13.33
C GLU A 195 -5.50 -12.62 13.46
N TYR A 196 -4.46 -12.56 12.63
CA TYR A 196 -3.34 -13.49 12.71
C TYR A 196 -2.56 -13.39 14.03
N ILE A 197 -2.22 -12.16 14.47
CA ILE A 197 -1.55 -11.93 15.76
C ILE A 197 -2.37 -12.53 16.91
N ARG A 198 -3.70 -12.45 16.82
CA ARG A 198 -4.62 -12.99 17.83
C ARG A 198 -4.77 -14.51 17.76
N SER A 199 -4.76 -15.12 16.58
CA SER A 199 -5.06 -16.54 16.40
C SER A 199 -3.96 -17.47 16.93
N GLU A 200 -2.69 -17.06 16.91
CA GLU A 200 -1.56 -17.90 17.32
C GLU A 200 -1.51 -18.15 18.84
N SER A 201 -1.96 -17.21 19.68
CA SER A 201 -2.09 -17.36 21.15
C SER A 201 -2.66 -16.05 21.76
N PRO A 202 -3.96 -15.93 22.07
CA PRO A 202 -4.56 -14.71 22.62
C PRO A 202 -3.83 -14.16 23.87
N GLU A 203 -3.35 -15.04 24.75
CA GLU A 203 -2.60 -14.72 25.96
C GLU A 203 -1.16 -14.24 25.69
N LYS A 204 -0.62 -14.52 24.50
CA LYS A 204 0.71 -14.09 24.03
C LYS A 204 0.64 -12.96 23.00
N SER A 205 -0.47 -12.23 22.94
CA SER A 205 -0.55 -11.03 22.08
C SER A 205 0.71 -10.18 22.23
N MET A 206 1.36 -9.92 21.10
CA MET A 206 2.57 -9.09 21.01
C MET A 206 2.25 -7.59 21.07
N LEU A 207 0.96 -7.23 21.14
CA LEU A 207 0.50 -5.86 21.14
C LEU A 207 0.22 -5.38 22.56
N GLU A 208 0.68 -4.16 22.87
CA GLU A 208 0.37 -3.48 24.11
C GLU A 208 -1.13 -3.14 24.16
N PRO A 209 -1.82 -3.39 25.28
CA PRO A 209 -3.17 -2.88 25.48
C PRO A 209 -3.18 -1.35 25.50
N LEU A 210 -4.11 -0.75 24.76
CA LEU A 210 -4.30 0.69 24.63
C LEU A 210 -5.67 1.10 25.15
N ASP A 211 -5.79 2.37 25.51
CA ASP A 211 -7.08 2.98 25.83
C ASP A 211 -7.89 3.13 24.53
N ALA A 212 -9.15 2.68 24.55
CA ALA A 212 -10.05 2.94 23.42
C ALA A 212 -10.29 4.45 23.28
N ARG A 213 -10.39 4.92 22.04
CA ARG A 213 -10.64 6.33 21.74
C ARG A 213 -12.06 6.54 21.25
N GLU A 214 -12.83 7.31 22.01
CA GLU A 214 -14.24 7.62 21.73
C GLU A 214 -14.43 8.64 20.60
N ASP A 215 -13.39 9.39 20.25
CA ASP A 215 -13.40 10.37 19.17
C ASP A 215 -13.15 9.76 17.77
N LEU A 216 -12.86 8.46 17.71
CA LEU A 216 -12.81 7.67 16.47
C LEU A 216 -14.19 7.10 16.13
N PHE A 217 -14.40 6.69 14.88
CA PHE A 217 -15.64 6.01 14.51
C PHE A 217 -15.77 4.64 15.23
N PRO A 218 -16.92 4.33 15.88
CA PRO A 218 -17.09 3.09 16.63
C PRO A 218 -16.86 1.81 15.81
N PHE A 219 -17.30 1.80 14.55
CA PHE A 219 -17.14 0.66 13.64
C PHE A 219 -15.68 0.38 13.27
N LEU A 220 -14.76 1.34 13.47
CA LEU A 220 -13.33 1.14 13.24
C LEU A 220 -12.63 0.54 14.46
N ASN A 221 -13.09 0.83 15.67
CA ASN A 221 -12.45 0.35 16.90
C ASN A 221 -12.77 -1.12 17.17
N ALA A 222 -14.04 -1.50 17.03
CA ALA A 222 -14.56 -2.81 17.43
C ALA A 222 -13.76 -4.02 16.87
N PRO A 223 -13.30 -4.02 15.60
CA PRO A 223 -12.54 -5.15 15.04
C PRO A 223 -11.16 -5.37 15.69
N PHE A 224 -10.63 -4.35 16.37
CA PHE A 224 -9.32 -4.37 17.01
C PHE A 224 -9.40 -4.43 18.54
N SER A 225 -10.60 -4.70 19.07
CA SER A 225 -10.85 -4.90 20.49
C SER A 225 -10.95 -6.40 20.82
N SER A 226 -10.38 -6.81 21.95
CA SER A 226 -10.56 -8.18 22.48
C SER A 226 -10.52 -8.17 24.01
N GLY A 227 -11.41 -8.95 24.65
CA GLY A 227 -11.46 -9.02 26.12
C GLY A 227 -11.68 -7.67 26.81
N GLY A 228 -12.41 -6.75 26.16
CA GLY A 228 -12.65 -5.40 26.67
C GLY A 228 -11.48 -4.42 26.56
N ARG A 229 -10.40 -4.79 25.85
CA ARG A 229 -9.21 -3.94 25.63
C ARG A 229 -9.00 -3.65 24.14
N GLN A 230 -8.47 -2.47 23.84
CA GLN A 230 -8.04 -2.11 22.49
C GLN A 230 -6.58 -2.52 22.29
N TYR A 231 -6.21 -3.01 21.11
CA TYR A 231 -4.82 -3.39 20.79
C TYR A 231 -4.26 -2.68 19.57
N VAL A 232 -5.13 -2.15 18.71
CA VAL A 232 -4.76 -1.34 17.55
C VAL A 232 -5.68 -0.13 17.54
N LEU A 233 -5.12 1.07 17.46
CA LEU A 233 -5.89 2.30 17.26
C LEU A 233 -6.03 2.57 15.77
N PRO A 234 -7.26 2.61 15.19
CA PRO A 234 -7.46 2.91 13.78
C PRO A 234 -6.78 4.22 13.40
N PHE A 235 -6.09 4.24 12.25
CA PHE A 235 -5.38 5.40 11.74
C PHE A 235 -6.04 5.96 10.49
N VAL A 236 -6.32 5.07 9.53
CA VAL A 236 -7.06 5.38 8.30
C VAL A 236 -7.98 4.23 7.92
N PHE A 237 -9.01 4.54 7.14
CA PHE A 237 -9.92 3.55 6.59
C PHE A 237 -10.23 3.85 5.13
N THR A 238 -10.59 2.82 4.38
CA THR A 238 -10.91 2.97 2.96
C THR A 238 -12.00 1.98 2.58
N PRO A 239 -13.21 2.45 2.20
CA PRO A 239 -14.18 1.60 1.53
C PRO A 239 -13.81 1.41 0.05
N VAL A 240 -14.35 0.36 -0.55
CA VAL A 240 -14.30 0.15 -2.01
C VAL A 240 -15.49 0.85 -2.68
N VAL A 241 -15.23 1.53 -3.79
CA VAL A 241 -16.21 2.29 -4.57
C VAL A 241 -15.98 2.06 -6.06
N LEU A 242 -16.93 2.48 -6.88
CA LEU A 242 -16.65 2.72 -8.29
C LEU A 242 -15.92 4.05 -8.45
N CYS A 243 -14.99 4.10 -9.39
CA CYS A 243 -14.40 5.32 -9.92
C CYS A 243 -14.63 5.32 -11.43
N TYR A 244 -15.16 6.42 -11.98
CA TYR A 244 -15.57 6.47 -13.37
C TYR A 244 -15.17 7.78 -14.05
N ASN A 245 -14.91 7.72 -15.36
CA ASN A 245 -14.54 8.86 -16.19
C ASN A 245 -15.82 9.55 -16.69
N LYS A 246 -16.06 10.80 -16.28
CA LYS A 246 -17.29 11.52 -16.59
C LYS A 246 -17.41 11.85 -18.08
N GLU A 247 -16.30 12.11 -18.75
CA GLU A 247 -16.28 12.37 -20.19
C GLU A 247 -16.83 11.17 -20.96
N HIS A 248 -16.39 9.96 -20.61
CA HIS A 248 -16.83 8.75 -21.30
C HIS A 248 -18.35 8.53 -21.18
N PHE A 249 -18.95 8.88 -20.05
CA PHE A 249 -20.40 8.84 -19.85
C PHE A 249 -21.13 9.89 -20.67
N ARG A 250 -20.59 11.11 -20.74
CA ARG A 250 -21.14 12.20 -21.57
C ARG A 250 -21.08 11.86 -23.06
N GLU A 251 -19.96 11.31 -23.54
CA GLU A 251 -19.78 10.83 -24.92
C GLU A 251 -20.77 9.72 -25.30
N ALA A 252 -21.05 8.81 -24.36
CA ALA A 252 -21.96 7.69 -24.57
C ALA A 252 -23.44 8.05 -24.29
N GLU A 253 -23.73 9.28 -23.91
CA GLU A 253 -25.06 9.77 -23.51
C GLU A 253 -25.70 8.90 -22.40
N LEU A 254 -24.89 8.51 -21.41
CA LEU A 254 -25.30 7.67 -20.28
C LEU A 254 -25.46 8.46 -18.99
N ALA A 255 -26.41 8.04 -18.16
CA ALA A 255 -26.48 8.46 -16.77
C ALA A 255 -25.28 7.90 -15.99
N GLU A 256 -24.73 8.72 -15.10
CA GLU A 256 -23.61 8.35 -14.22
C GLU A 256 -24.05 7.32 -13.16
N PRO A 257 -23.12 6.52 -12.59
CA PRO A 257 -23.48 5.50 -11.60
C PRO A 257 -23.99 6.09 -10.27
N ASP A 258 -25.02 5.47 -9.71
CA ASP A 258 -25.63 5.86 -8.43
C ASP A 258 -25.86 4.67 -7.48
N SER A 259 -26.47 4.92 -6.32
CA SER A 259 -26.73 3.89 -5.30
C SER A 259 -27.79 2.86 -5.70
N GLY A 260 -28.59 3.13 -6.73
CA GLY A 260 -29.63 2.24 -7.25
C GLY A 260 -29.12 1.23 -8.27
N TRP A 261 -27.89 1.36 -8.76
CA TRP A 261 -27.34 0.46 -9.76
C TRP A 261 -27.19 -0.98 -9.24
N THR A 262 -27.59 -1.93 -10.07
CA THR A 262 -27.26 -3.35 -9.96
C THR A 262 -26.01 -3.68 -10.78
N TRP A 263 -25.44 -4.87 -10.56
CA TRP A 263 -24.34 -5.34 -11.42
C TRP A 263 -24.76 -5.51 -12.89
N ASP A 264 -26.04 -5.79 -13.15
CA ASP A 264 -26.58 -5.83 -14.51
C ASP A 264 -26.62 -4.44 -15.15
N ASP A 265 -27.01 -3.40 -14.40
CA ASP A 265 -26.97 -2.02 -14.86
C ASP A 265 -25.54 -1.59 -15.21
N LEU A 266 -24.59 -1.90 -14.32
CA LEU A 266 -23.17 -1.65 -14.58
C LEU A 266 -22.67 -2.41 -15.82
N SER A 267 -23.07 -3.67 -15.97
CA SER A 267 -22.71 -4.50 -17.11
C SER A 267 -23.26 -3.93 -18.43
N ALA A 268 -24.49 -3.46 -18.44
CA ALA A 268 -25.11 -2.81 -19.60
C ALA A 268 -24.46 -1.46 -19.94
N ALA A 269 -24.10 -0.66 -18.93
CA ALA A 269 -23.36 0.58 -19.13
C ALA A 269 -21.96 0.31 -19.69
N ALA A 270 -21.26 -0.70 -19.16
CA ALA A 270 -19.93 -1.09 -19.62
C ALA A 270 -19.92 -1.56 -21.09
N ASP A 271 -20.94 -2.28 -21.55
CA ASP A 271 -21.09 -2.65 -22.96
C ASP A 271 -21.15 -1.41 -23.85
N LYS A 272 -21.95 -0.40 -23.46
CA LYS A 272 -22.09 0.84 -24.23
C LYS A 272 -20.82 1.70 -24.19
N LEU A 273 -20.13 1.75 -23.05
CA LEU A 273 -18.89 2.50 -22.88
C LEU A 273 -17.71 1.92 -23.67
N SER A 274 -17.74 0.61 -23.93
CA SER A 274 -16.72 -0.07 -24.76
C SER A 274 -17.10 -0.16 -26.24
N ALA A 275 -18.39 -0.12 -26.60
CA ALA A 275 -18.86 -0.24 -27.97
C ALA A 275 -18.22 0.82 -28.89
N GLY A 276 -17.47 0.35 -29.90
CA GLY A 276 -16.82 1.20 -30.91
C GLY A 276 -15.63 2.02 -30.39
N ASN A 277 -15.17 1.79 -29.16
CA ASN A 277 -14.10 2.56 -28.54
C ASN A 277 -12.93 1.65 -28.13
N ASP A 278 -11.71 2.18 -28.19
CA ASP A 278 -10.50 1.47 -27.73
C ASP A 278 -10.30 1.67 -26.20
N ARG A 279 -11.29 1.20 -25.43
CA ARG A 279 -11.34 1.23 -23.96
C ARG A 279 -12.23 0.12 -23.40
N LEU A 280 -11.92 -0.32 -22.19
CA LEU A 280 -12.78 -1.21 -21.41
C LEU A 280 -13.92 -0.39 -20.78
N GLY A 281 -15.13 -0.95 -20.79
CA GLY A 281 -16.28 -0.33 -20.13
C GLY A 281 -16.14 -0.39 -18.60
N PHE A 282 -15.77 -1.57 -18.09
CA PHE A 282 -15.55 -1.81 -16.67
C PHE A 282 -14.36 -2.74 -16.46
N TYR A 283 -13.54 -2.47 -15.42
CA TYR A 283 -12.41 -3.32 -15.11
C TYR A 283 -11.97 -3.27 -13.63
N PHE A 284 -11.51 -4.38 -13.08
CA PHE A 284 -10.89 -4.44 -11.76
C PHE A 284 -9.87 -5.57 -11.65
N HIS A 285 -8.99 -5.50 -10.65
CA HIS A 285 -8.00 -6.55 -10.41
C HIS A 285 -8.67 -7.73 -9.69
N LEU A 286 -9.00 -8.78 -10.44
CA LEU A 286 -9.77 -9.94 -9.94
C LEU A 286 -9.13 -10.62 -8.72
N MET A 287 -7.80 -10.77 -8.75
CA MET A 287 -7.04 -11.40 -7.65
C MET A 287 -6.87 -10.50 -6.42
N SER A 288 -7.35 -9.25 -6.46
CA SER A 288 -7.29 -8.35 -5.32
C SER A 288 -8.15 -8.90 -4.19
N GLU A 289 -7.55 -9.00 -3.01
CA GLU A 289 -8.23 -9.41 -1.78
C GLU A 289 -9.43 -8.49 -1.52
N ASN A 290 -9.36 -7.22 -1.94
CA ASN A 290 -10.40 -6.21 -1.76
C ASN A 290 -11.44 -6.14 -2.89
N ARG A 291 -11.54 -7.15 -3.76
CA ARG A 291 -12.48 -7.15 -4.90
C ARG A 291 -13.38 -8.38 -4.92
N TRP A 292 -12.80 -9.56 -5.11
CA TRP A 292 -13.60 -10.78 -5.25
C TRP A 292 -14.48 -11.13 -4.02
N PRO A 293 -14.11 -10.83 -2.76
CA PRO A 293 -14.97 -11.13 -1.61
C PRO A 293 -16.23 -10.29 -1.53
N ILE A 294 -16.29 -9.17 -2.25
CA ILE A 294 -17.47 -8.30 -2.31
C ILE A 294 -18.67 -9.08 -2.86
N PHE A 295 -18.45 -9.96 -3.84
CA PHE A 295 -19.52 -10.79 -4.41
C PHE A 295 -20.10 -11.74 -3.37
N LEU A 296 -19.27 -12.37 -2.53
CA LEU A 296 -19.74 -13.20 -1.42
C LEU A 296 -20.53 -12.37 -0.40
N LEU A 297 -19.97 -11.21 0.00
CA LEU A 297 -20.62 -10.30 0.94
C LEU A 297 -22.00 -9.89 0.44
N GLN A 298 -22.10 -9.38 -0.79
CA GLN A 298 -23.35 -8.92 -1.40
C GLN A 298 -24.35 -10.04 -1.71
N ASN A 299 -23.89 -11.29 -1.79
CA ASN A 299 -24.76 -12.46 -1.91
C ASN A 299 -25.25 -12.99 -0.56
N GLY A 300 -24.92 -12.31 0.55
CA GLY A 300 -25.36 -12.69 1.89
C GLY A 300 -24.63 -13.91 2.45
N VAL A 301 -23.49 -14.29 1.86
CA VAL A 301 -22.72 -15.44 2.35
C VAL A 301 -22.18 -15.13 3.75
N ARG A 302 -22.33 -16.12 4.62
CA ARG A 302 -21.61 -16.24 5.89
C ARG A 302 -21.23 -17.70 6.03
N PHE A 303 -19.94 -18.01 6.06
CA PHE A 303 -19.46 -19.38 6.12
C PHE A 303 -19.70 -19.94 7.52
N GLU A 304 -20.35 -21.10 7.61
CA GLU A 304 -20.58 -21.82 8.86
C GLU A 304 -20.00 -23.22 8.74
N ARG A 305 -19.34 -23.66 9.82
CA ARG A 305 -18.81 -25.01 9.90
C ARG A 305 -19.90 -25.96 10.37
N ASP A 306 -19.98 -27.13 9.76
CA ASP A 306 -20.87 -28.21 10.18
C ASP A 306 -20.40 -28.84 11.51
N ALA A 307 -21.12 -29.88 11.97
CA ALA A 307 -20.80 -30.57 13.22
C ALA A 307 -19.42 -31.25 13.21
N GLU A 308 -18.88 -31.53 12.02
CA GLU A 308 -17.54 -32.09 11.83
C GLU A 308 -16.48 -31.01 11.56
N GLY A 309 -16.88 -29.74 11.61
CA GLY A 309 -16.00 -28.60 11.43
C GLY A 309 -15.74 -28.22 9.97
N ARG A 310 -16.46 -28.74 8.98
CA ARG A 310 -16.22 -28.45 7.54
C ARG A 310 -17.12 -27.33 7.02
N TYR A 311 -16.66 -26.61 5.99
CA TYR A 311 -17.50 -25.68 5.26
C TYR A 311 -18.26 -26.37 4.11
N ASP A 312 -19.51 -25.97 3.87
CA ASP A 312 -20.22 -26.26 2.62
C ASP A 312 -19.85 -25.21 1.57
N MET A 313 -18.80 -25.49 0.79
CA MET A 313 -18.34 -24.58 -0.26
C MET A 313 -19.24 -24.63 -1.50
N ARG A 314 -20.08 -25.66 -1.63
CA ARG A 314 -21.02 -25.84 -2.73
C ARG A 314 -22.40 -25.25 -2.45
N ALA A 315 -22.61 -24.66 -1.28
CA ALA A 315 -23.81 -23.95 -0.91
C ALA A 315 -24.27 -22.99 -2.03
N PRO A 316 -25.58 -22.90 -2.34
CA PRO A 316 -26.08 -22.13 -3.49
C PRO A 316 -25.60 -20.67 -3.53
N LEU A 317 -25.56 -19.99 -2.37
CA LEU A 317 -25.13 -18.60 -2.29
C LEU A 317 -23.62 -18.42 -2.56
N VAL A 318 -22.79 -19.40 -2.19
CA VAL A 318 -21.34 -19.36 -2.45
C VAL A 318 -21.09 -19.55 -3.94
N ARG A 319 -21.75 -20.54 -4.54
CA ARG A 319 -21.67 -20.81 -5.99
C ARG A 319 -22.14 -19.61 -6.81
N GLU A 320 -23.31 -19.06 -6.49
CA GLU A 320 -23.89 -17.92 -7.19
C GLU A 320 -22.95 -16.70 -7.15
N ALA A 321 -22.33 -16.42 -6.01
CA ALA A 321 -21.39 -15.31 -5.87
C ALA A 321 -20.15 -15.47 -6.78
N PHE A 322 -19.53 -16.66 -6.79
CA PHE A 322 -18.37 -16.92 -7.65
C PHE A 322 -18.72 -16.92 -9.14
N GLN A 323 -19.87 -17.49 -9.50
CA GLN A 323 -20.36 -17.50 -10.87
C GLN A 323 -20.65 -16.08 -11.36
N THR A 324 -21.36 -15.28 -10.56
CA THR A 324 -21.67 -13.87 -10.90
C THR A 324 -20.39 -13.05 -11.12
N CYS A 325 -19.41 -13.20 -10.24
CA CYS A 325 -18.09 -12.58 -10.41
C CYS A 325 -17.45 -12.98 -11.75
N MET A 326 -17.48 -14.28 -12.08
CA MET A 326 -16.87 -14.79 -13.29
C MET A 326 -17.64 -14.43 -14.57
N ASP A 327 -18.96 -14.29 -14.50
CA ASP A 327 -19.79 -13.84 -15.63
C ASP A 327 -19.44 -12.39 -16.01
N ILE A 328 -19.25 -11.52 -15.02
CA ILE A 328 -18.78 -10.14 -15.24
C ILE A 328 -17.38 -10.14 -15.86
N VAL A 329 -16.46 -10.95 -15.32
CA VAL A 329 -15.10 -11.07 -15.84
C VAL A 329 -15.11 -11.57 -17.29
N ASN A 330 -15.83 -12.65 -17.56
CA ASN A 330 -15.92 -13.24 -18.90
C ASN A 330 -16.48 -12.28 -19.94
N LYS A 331 -17.40 -11.40 -19.52
CA LYS A 331 -18.05 -10.45 -20.41
C LYS A 331 -17.17 -9.23 -20.69
N HIS A 332 -16.51 -8.68 -19.67
CA HIS A 332 -15.89 -7.35 -19.77
C HIS A 332 -14.37 -7.35 -19.82
N PHE A 333 -13.70 -8.44 -19.43
CA PHE A 333 -12.25 -8.40 -19.20
C PHE A 333 -11.48 -8.81 -20.46
N PRO A 334 -10.32 -8.17 -20.72
CA PRO A 334 -9.41 -8.61 -21.76
C PRO A 334 -8.75 -9.96 -21.38
N SER A 335 -8.11 -10.60 -22.36
CA SER A 335 -7.37 -11.85 -22.16
C SER A 335 -6.16 -11.72 -21.25
N HIS A 336 -5.55 -10.53 -21.16
CA HIS A 336 -4.43 -10.25 -20.26
C HIS A 336 -4.95 -9.58 -19.00
N LEU A 337 -4.77 -10.24 -17.86
CA LEU A 337 -5.20 -9.73 -16.57
C LEU A 337 -4.13 -8.83 -15.93
N SER A 338 -4.58 -7.83 -15.19
CA SER A 338 -3.74 -6.98 -14.34
C SER A 338 -2.98 -7.81 -13.29
N GLU A 339 -1.77 -7.40 -12.96
CA GLU A 339 -0.97 -8.01 -11.88
C GLU A 339 -1.38 -7.47 -10.51
N ASN A 340 -1.88 -6.23 -10.46
CA ASN A 340 -2.28 -5.56 -9.22
C ASN A 340 -3.28 -4.41 -9.46
N ASP A 341 -3.78 -3.80 -8.38
CA ASP A 341 -4.72 -2.67 -8.43
C ASP A 341 -4.15 -1.40 -9.12
N PHE A 342 -2.83 -1.17 -9.10
CA PHE A 342 -2.21 -0.01 -9.78
C PHE A 342 -2.20 -0.14 -11.30
N ASP A 343 -2.19 -1.35 -11.84
CA ASP A 343 -2.32 -1.55 -13.30
C ASP A 343 -3.71 -1.10 -13.78
N VAL A 344 -4.74 -1.39 -12.99
CA VAL A 344 -6.13 -0.95 -13.24
C VAL A 344 -6.23 0.57 -13.21
N LEU A 345 -5.64 1.21 -12.19
CA LEU A 345 -5.56 2.68 -12.12
C LEU A 345 -4.81 3.27 -13.30
N SER A 346 -3.72 2.62 -13.73
CA SER A 346 -2.93 3.06 -14.88
C SER A 346 -3.72 3.00 -16.19
N LEU A 347 -4.57 1.99 -16.36
CA LEU A 347 -5.50 1.91 -17.50
C LEU A 347 -6.55 3.03 -17.43
N PHE A 348 -7.12 3.27 -16.25
CA PHE A 348 -8.09 4.35 -16.05
C PHE A 348 -7.49 5.74 -16.37
N LEU A 349 -6.30 6.05 -15.84
CA LEU A 349 -5.56 7.30 -16.11
C LEU A 349 -5.22 7.50 -17.59
N ARG A 350 -5.10 6.42 -18.37
CA ARG A 350 -4.86 6.46 -19.82
C ARG A 350 -6.15 6.53 -20.64
N GLY A 351 -7.31 6.63 -20.00
CA GLY A 351 -8.62 6.56 -20.66
C GLY A 351 -8.94 5.18 -21.24
N LYS A 352 -8.21 4.13 -20.83
CA LYS A 352 -8.39 2.74 -21.30
C LYS A 352 -9.37 1.92 -20.48
N ALA A 353 -9.89 2.46 -19.38
CA ALA A 353 -11.02 1.92 -18.64
C ALA A 353 -11.98 3.07 -18.28
N SER A 354 -13.28 2.86 -18.47
CA SER A 354 -14.30 3.88 -18.21
C SER A 354 -14.81 3.86 -16.77
N ILE A 355 -14.95 2.66 -16.20
CA ILE A 355 -15.34 2.41 -14.82
C ILE A 355 -14.34 1.43 -14.21
N ILE A 356 -13.90 1.67 -12.98
CA ILE A 356 -13.09 0.72 -12.21
C ILE A 356 -13.62 0.57 -10.79
N MET A 357 -13.33 -0.56 -10.14
CA MET A 357 -13.41 -0.63 -8.68
C MET A 357 -12.13 -0.08 -8.06
N ALA A 358 -12.26 0.90 -7.17
CA ALA A 358 -11.16 1.57 -6.49
C ALA A 358 -11.40 1.63 -4.97
N SER A 359 -10.30 1.56 -4.22
CA SER A 359 -10.30 1.94 -2.80
C SER A 359 -10.05 3.45 -2.69
N TYR A 360 -10.63 4.16 -1.72
CA TYR A 360 -10.30 5.56 -1.43
C TYR A 360 -8.79 5.81 -1.33
N SER A 361 -8.05 4.90 -0.69
CA SER A 361 -6.59 4.94 -0.58
C SER A 361 -5.87 5.07 -1.93
N ASN A 362 -6.45 4.50 -3.00
CA ASN A 362 -5.88 4.49 -4.34
C ASN A 362 -6.19 5.76 -5.14
N LEU A 363 -7.19 6.55 -4.72
CA LEU A 363 -7.62 7.74 -5.45
C LEU A 363 -6.52 8.82 -5.49
N ASN A 364 -5.56 8.81 -4.56
CA ASN A 364 -4.41 9.71 -4.61
C ASN A 364 -3.64 9.65 -5.93
N ALA A 365 -3.60 8.48 -6.58
CA ALA A 365 -2.99 8.33 -7.89
C ALA A 365 -3.71 9.11 -9.00
N LEU A 366 -4.97 9.50 -8.77
CA LEU A 366 -5.84 10.17 -9.74
C LEU A 366 -5.90 11.68 -9.56
N LYS A 367 -5.26 12.26 -8.53
CA LYS A 367 -5.32 13.71 -8.26
C LYS A 367 -4.84 14.57 -9.43
N GLU A 368 -3.87 14.06 -10.18
CA GLU A 368 -3.29 14.72 -11.34
C GLU A 368 -3.91 14.24 -12.67
N ALA A 369 -5.07 13.60 -12.64
CA ALA A 369 -5.78 13.25 -13.87
C ALA A 369 -6.10 14.53 -14.67
N ASP A 370 -5.91 14.44 -16.00
CA ASP A 370 -6.18 15.54 -16.93
C ASP A 370 -7.62 15.53 -17.47
N PHE A 371 -8.49 14.71 -16.87
CA PHE A 371 -9.90 14.58 -17.19
C PHE A 371 -10.75 14.54 -15.92
N GLU A 372 -12.05 14.81 -16.06
CA GLU A 372 -12.99 14.75 -14.95
C GLU A 372 -13.35 13.30 -14.61
N TYR A 373 -13.19 12.93 -13.35
CA TYR A 373 -13.66 11.66 -12.80
C TYR A 373 -14.44 11.90 -11.52
N ASP A 374 -15.27 10.93 -11.16
CA ASP A 374 -15.98 10.94 -9.90
C ASP A 374 -16.14 9.51 -9.37
N ILE A 375 -16.73 9.37 -8.18
CA ILE A 375 -16.93 8.09 -7.51
C ILE A 375 -18.40 7.79 -7.27
N ALA A 376 -18.73 6.51 -7.18
CA ALA A 376 -20.09 6.01 -6.93
C ALA A 376 -20.07 4.81 -5.97
N PRO A 377 -21.19 4.50 -5.29
CA PRO A 377 -21.32 3.25 -4.54
C PRO A 377 -21.08 2.06 -5.47
N LEU A 378 -20.67 0.93 -4.90
CA LEU A 378 -20.67 -0.30 -5.67
C LEU A 378 -22.11 -0.68 -6.03
N PRO A 379 -22.33 -1.28 -7.22
CA PRO A 379 -23.63 -1.84 -7.54
C PRO A 379 -23.96 -2.96 -6.56
N HIS A 380 -25.25 -3.22 -6.36
CA HIS A 380 -25.71 -4.26 -5.44
C HIS A 380 -26.07 -5.56 -6.17
N LEU A 381 -25.92 -6.68 -5.44
CA LEU A 381 -26.56 -7.96 -5.76
C LEU A 381 -27.81 -8.11 -4.88
N LYS A 382 -27.86 -9.11 -4.00
CA LYS A 382 -28.94 -9.29 -3.03
C LYS A 382 -28.89 -8.25 -1.91
N GLU A 383 -27.69 -7.78 -1.57
CA GLU A 383 -27.45 -6.79 -0.52
C GLU A 383 -26.54 -5.66 -0.98
N LEU A 384 -26.82 -4.44 -0.48
CA LEU A 384 -25.94 -3.28 -0.65
C LEU A 384 -24.81 -3.33 0.39
N ARG A 385 -23.68 -3.93 0.01
CA ARG A 385 -22.49 -4.03 0.84
C ARG A 385 -21.27 -3.56 0.08
N THR A 386 -20.39 -2.85 0.78
CA THR A 386 -19.01 -2.63 0.33
C THR A 386 -18.05 -3.08 1.39
N LEU A 387 -16.87 -3.45 0.94
CA LEU A 387 -15.80 -3.86 1.81
C LEU A 387 -15.06 -2.64 2.37
N LEU A 388 -14.85 -2.65 3.69
CA LEU A 388 -14.07 -1.67 4.43
C LEU A 388 -12.70 -2.24 4.78
N VAL A 389 -11.63 -1.53 4.42
CA VAL A 389 -10.28 -1.82 4.87
C VAL A 389 -9.88 -0.81 5.93
N VAL A 390 -9.31 -1.28 7.04
CA VAL A 390 -8.84 -0.43 8.13
C VAL A 390 -7.38 -0.74 8.40
N ILE A 391 -6.57 0.32 8.47
CA ILE A 391 -5.18 0.26 8.93
C ILE A 391 -5.11 1.06 10.22
N GLY A 392 -4.57 0.44 11.26
CA GLY A 392 -4.35 1.08 12.54
C GLY A 392 -2.90 1.02 12.99
N LEU A 393 -2.66 1.58 14.16
CA LEU A 393 -1.37 1.69 14.82
C LEU A 393 -1.39 0.83 16.08
N ALA A 394 -0.36 0.01 16.25
CA ALA A 394 -0.18 -0.81 17.43
C ALA A 394 1.20 -0.54 18.05
N ILE A 395 1.28 -0.67 19.37
CA ILE A 395 2.53 -0.58 20.12
C ILE A 395 2.97 -2.00 20.47
N ASN A 396 4.26 -2.29 20.31
CA ASN A 396 4.81 -3.57 20.72
C ASN A 396 4.82 -3.70 22.25
N LYS A 397 4.22 -4.77 22.78
CA LYS A 397 4.13 -5.05 24.22
C LYS A 397 5.49 -5.15 24.90
N THR A 398 6.52 -5.60 24.18
CA THR A 398 7.89 -5.76 24.72
C THR A 398 8.80 -4.55 24.47
N SER A 399 8.30 -3.49 23.81
CA SER A 399 9.08 -2.27 23.63
C SER A 399 9.49 -1.67 24.97
N MET A 400 10.74 -1.20 25.03
CA MET A 400 11.27 -0.43 26.17
C MET A 400 10.98 1.07 26.04
N ARG A 401 10.36 1.51 24.93
CA ARG A 401 10.10 2.90 24.54
C ARG A 401 8.60 3.22 24.50
N LYS A 402 7.83 2.69 25.46
CA LYS A 402 6.35 2.76 25.42
C LYS A 402 5.80 4.19 25.52
N GLN A 403 6.48 5.08 26.25
CA GLN A 403 6.03 6.46 26.42
C GLN A 403 6.23 7.25 25.11
N GLU A 404 7.39 7.06 24.48
CA GLU A 404 7.75 7.63 23.19
C GLU A 404 6.84 7.08 22.08
N ALA A 405 6.59 5.76 22.10
CA ALA A 405 5.63 5.09 21.22
C ALA A 405 4.23 5.68 21.35
N LYS A 406 3.73 5.85 22.58
CA LYS A 406 2.41 6.46 22.84
C LYS A 406 2.35 7.89 22.32
N ARG A 407 3.38 8.71 22.56
CA ARG A 407 3.46 10.08 22.01
C ARG A 407 3.38 10.11 20.49
N PHE A 408 4.11 9.21 19.81
CA PHE A 408 4.08 9.14 18.36
C PHE A 408 2.71 8.69 17.82
N VAL A 409 2.09 7.68 18.44
CA VAL A 409 0.73 7.22 18.10
C VAL A 409 -0.30 8.34 18.33
N ASP A 410 -0.22 9.04 19.46
CA ASP A 410 -1.10 10.17 19.79
C ASP A 410 -0.93 11.32 18.79
N TYR A 411 0.30 11.59 18.33
CA TYR A 411 0.57 12.56 17.27
C TYR A 411 -0.07 12.16 15.94
N LEU A 412 0.08 10.90 15.50
CA LEU A 412 -0.53 10.43 14.25
C LEU A 412 -2.06 10.48 14.29
N LEU A 413 -2.64 10.32 15.48
CA LEU A 413 -4.08 10.39 15.72
C LEU A 413 -4.56 11.76 16.26
N SER A 414 -3.68 12.76 16.23
CA SER A 414 -4.03 14.12 16.62
C SER A 414 -4.97 14.75 15.59
N TYR A 415 -5.68 15.81 15.99
CA TYR A 415 -6.55 16.53 15.06
C TYR A 415 -5.78 17.08 13.87
N ASP A 416 -4.65 17.74 14.13
CA ASP A 416 -3.84 18.40 13.10
C ASP A 416 -3.30 17.40 12.08
N THR A 417 -2.79 16.25 12.54
CA THR A 417 -2.31 15.20 11.63
C THR A 417 -3.44 14.58 10.82
N GLN A 418 -4.55 14.22 11.47
CA GLN A 418 -5.70 13.61 10.78
C GLN A 418 -6.37 14.58 9.81
N LEU A 419 -6.41 15.88 10.15
CA LEU A 419 -6.92 16.94 9.28
C LEU A 419 -5.96 17.18 8.09
N ARG A 420 -4.64 17.09 8.30
CA ARG A 420 -3.67 17.15 7.21
C ARG A 420 -3.91 16.04 6.19
N ILE A 421 -4.12 14.80 6.66
CA ILE A 421 -4.50 13.67 5.78
C ILE A 421 -5.77 14.02 5.00
N ARG A 422 -6.84 14.44 5.69
CA ARG A 422 -8.12 14.83 5.06
C ARG A 422 -7.98 15.90 3.97
N ARG A 423 -7.11 16.89 4.18
CA ARG A 423 -6.96 18.03 3.27
C ARG A 423 -6.05 17.71 2.10
N ASN A 424 -4.94 17.01 2.36
CA ASN A 424 -3.87 16.81 1.38
C ASN A 424 -4.01 15.52 0.58
N THR A 425 -4.82 14.56 1.03
CA THR A 425 -5.01 13.28 0.35
C THR A 425 -6.50 13.00 0.08
N LEU A 426 -6.76 11.83 -0.51
CA LEU A 426 -8.07 11.27 -0.77
C LEU A 426 -8.31 9.97 0.03
N ASN A 427 -7.41 9.63 0.96
CA ASN A 427 -7.69 8.58 1.92
C ASN A 427 -8.47 9.16 3.12
N LEU A 428 -9.14 8.30 3.89
CA LEU A 428 -10.03 8.76 4.96
C LEU A 428 -9.35 8.62 6.33
N PRO A 429 -9.20 9.73 7.09
CA PRO A 429 -8.70 9.68 8.46
C PRO A 429 -9.72 9.01 9.39
N SER A 430 -9.23 8.26 10.37
CA SER A 430 -10.05 7.57 11.37
C SER A 430 -10.72 8.51 12.39
N LEU A 431 -10.15 9.70 12.62
CA LEU A 431 -10.65 10.66 13.59
C LEU A 431 -11.90 11.36 13.06
N LYS A 432 -13.04 11.18 13.73
CA LYS A 432 -14.35 11.63 13.25
C LYS A 432 -14.39 13.11 12.89
N ARG A 433 -13.96 13.98 13.82
CA ARG A 433 -13.92 15.44 13.60
C ARG A 433 -13.03 15.89 12.44
N ALA A 434 -11.99 15.12 12.10
CA ALA A 434 -11.12 15.42 10.97
C ALA A 434 -11.73 14.90 9.66
N ALA A 435 -12.28 13.68 9.64
CA ALA A 435 -12.97 13.13 8.48
C ALA A 435 -14.19 13.99 8.08
N GLU A 436 -14.93 14.45 9.09
CA GLU A 436 -16.14 15.25 8.96
C GLU A 436 -15.87 16.75 8.77
N TRP A 437 -14.60 17.16 8.71
CA TRP A 437 -14.22 18.56 8.53
C TRP A 437 -14.85 19.17 7.26
N VAL A 438 -15.28 20.43 7.41
CA VAL A 438 -15.86 21.28 6.39
C VAL A 438 -15.02 22.56 6.29
N GLY A 439 -14.61 22.90 5.08
CA GLY A 439 -13.86 24.11 4.76
C GLY A 439 -13.43 24.07 3.29
N ASP A 440 -12.44 24.88 2.93
CA ASP A 440 -12.00 24.98 1.54
C ASP A 440 -11.39 23.66 1.04
N GLU A 441 -11.99 23.13 -0.02
CA GLU A 441 -11.50 21.95 -0.72
C GLU A 441 -10.58 22.36 -1.88
N PRO A 442 -9.56 21.56 -2.23
CA PRO A 442 -8.71 21.85 -3.37
C PRO A 442 -9.53 21.84 -4.65
N GLU A 443 -9.29 22.83 -5.52
CA GLU A 443 -10.05 23.02 -6.77
C GLU A 443 -9.86 21.86 -7.77
N LYS A 444 -8.72 21.14 -7.73
CA LYS A 444 -8.40 20.05 -8.66
C LYS A 444 -8.13 18.74 -7.92
N GLY A 445 -8.55 17.64 -8.56
CA GLY A 445 -8.12 16.29 -8.19
C GLY A 445 -8.92 15.63 -7.08
N ARG A 446 -9.98 16.26 -6.54
CA ARG A 446 -10.91 15.62 -5.61
C ARG A 446 -12.23 15.31 -6.32
N PRO A 447 -12.73 14.06 -6.25
CA PRO A 447 -14.06 13.72 -6.76
C PRO A 447 -15.15 14.61 -6.15
N TYR A 448 -16.15 14.99 -6.94
CA TYR A 448 -17.29 15.75 -6.44
C TYR A 448 -18.02 15.00 -5.32
N ARG A 449 -18.16 13.67 -5.45
CA ARG A 449 -18.81 12.80 -4.45
C ARG A 449 -17.83 12.26 -3.40
N PHE A 450 -16.69 12.92 -3.17
CA PHE A 450 -15.68 12.47 -2.19
C PHE A 450 -16.25 12.19 -0.78
N HIS A 451 -17.29 12.90 -0.35
CA HIS A 451 -17.90 12.69 0.98
C HIS A 451 -18.88 11.52 1.07
N MET A 452 -19.14 10.81 -0.03
CA MET A 452 -20.16 9.76 -0.05
C MET A 452 -19.87 8.60 0.90
N TYR A 453 -18.62 8.42 1.34
CA TYR A 453 -18.30 7.42 2.36
C TYR A 453 -19.17 7.55 3.61
N ARG A 454 -19.65 8.76 3.94
CA ARG A 454 -20.56 9.02 5.08
C ARG A 454 -21.91 8.34 4.89
N GLU A 455 -22.43 8.40 3.67
CA GLU A 455 -23.68 7.72 3.28
C GLU A 455 -23.49 6.21 3.25
N LEU A 456 -22.28 5.73 2.90
CA LEU A 456 -21.98 4.31 2.78
C LEU A 456 -21.73 3.59 4.11
N ILE A 457 -21.64 4.29 5.25
CA ILE A 457 -21.27 3.68 6.55
C ILE A 457 -22.09 2.43 6.87
N HIS A 458 -23.40 2.44 6.60
CA HIS A 458 -24.30 1.32 6.87
C HIS A 458 -24.03 0.06 6.01
N THR A 459 -23.37 0.26 4.86
CA THR A 459 -23.02 -0.79 3.88
C THR A 459 -21.67 -1.43 4.18
N PHE A 460 -20.86 -0.83 5.08
CA PHE A 460 -19.52 -1.31 5.36
C PHE A 460 -19.54 -2.70 5.96
N ARG A 461 -18.72 -3.58 5.38
CA ARG A 461 -18.46 -4.93 5.88
C ARG A 461 -16.97 -5.18 5.93
N LEU A 462 -16.57 -6.00 6.88
CA LEU A 462 -15.23 -6.51 7.03
C LEU A 462 -15.19 -7.95 6.50
N TYR A 463 -13.99 -8.45 6.23
CA TYR A 463 -13.84 -9.85 5.83
C TYR A 463 -14.28 -10.83 6.91
N SER A 464 -14.16 -10.45 8.18
CA SER A 464 -14.65 -11.23 9.31
C SER A 464 -16.17 -11.45 9.28
N ASP A 465 -16.93 -10.60 8.56
CA ASP A 465 -18.38 -10.80 8.38
C ASP A 465 -18.71 -12.03 7.53
N LEU A 466 -17.75 -12.51 6.73
CA LEU A 466 -17.87 -13.79 6.01
C LEU A 466 -17.63 -14.99 6.95
N ASN A 467 -17.18 -14.78 8.19
CA ASN A 467 -16.89 -15.81 9.18
C ASN A 467 -15.85 -16.86 8.73
N TRP A 468 -14.84 -16.39 8.00
CA TRP A 468 -13.61 -17.13 7.70
C TRP A 468 -12.41 -16.50 8.41
N THR A 469 -11.29 -17.21 8.47
CA THR A 469 -10.00 -16.66 8.87
C THR A 469 -9.25 -16.09 7.67
N THR A 470 -8.28 -15.23 7.94
CA THR A 470 -7.36 -14.73 6.92
C THR A 470 -6.65 -15.88 6.16
N SER A 471 -6.31 -16.99 6.83
CA SER A 471 -5.70 -18.17 6.18
C SER A 471 -6.62 -18.80 5.15
N GLU A 472 -7.86 -19.03 5.55
CA GLU A 472 -8.89 -19.65 4.72
C GLU A 472 -9.18 -18.77 3.51
N MET A 473 -9.24 -17.44 3.68
CA MET A 473 -9.39 -16.50 2.57
C MET A 473 -8.24 -16.60 1.56
N MET A 474 -6.98 -16.73 2.02
CA MET A 474 -5.84 -16.96 1.15
C MET A 474 -5.93 -18.30 0.41
N THR A 475 -6.35 -19.36 1.10
CA THR A 475 -6.59 -20.68 0.50
C THR A 475 -7.66 -20.60 -0.59
N ILE A 476 -8.82 -20.03 -0.28
CA ILE A 476 -9.91 -19.80 -1.24
C ILE A 476 -9.40 -19.04 -2.46
N ARG A 477 -8.73 -17.90 -2.28
CA ARG A 477 -8.16 -17.14 -3.40
C ARG A 477 -7.21 -17.98 -4.25
N ASN A 478 -6.34 -18.78 -3.62
CA ASN A 478 -5.34 -19.56 -4.33
C ASN A 478 -5.94 -20.68 -5.17
N GLU A 479 -7.02 -21.31 -4.69
CA GLU A 479 -7.78 -22.34 -5.43
C GLU A 479 -8.69 -21.72 -6.49
N MET A 480 -9.37 -20.63 -6.18
CA MET A 480 -10.27 -19.94 -7.11
C MET A 480 -9.54 -19.41 -8.35
N ARG A 481 -8.22 -19.18 -8.26
CA ARG A 481 -7.39 -18.85 -9.44
C ARG A 481 -7.49 -19.87 -10.56
N TYR A 482 -7.65 -21.16 -10.28
CA TYR A 482 -7.80 -22.19 -11.33
C TYR A 482 -9.13 -22.03 -12.09
N TYR A 483 -10.21 -21.71 -11.36
CA TYR A 483 -11.49 -21.37 -11.97
C TYR A 483 -11.43 -20.05 -12.75
N TRP A 484 -10.89 -18.99 -12.15
CA TRP A 484 -10.79 -17.67 -12.80
C TRP A 484 -9.89 -17.66 -14.04
N SER A 485 -8.91 -18.56 -14.11
CA SER A 485 -8.06 -18.75 -15.29
C SER A 485 -8.64 -19.75 -16.30
N LYS A 486 -9.84 -20.30 -16.04
CA LYS A 486 -10.53 -21.30 -16.88
C LYS A 486 -9.76 -22.61 -17.03
N LEU A 487 -8.88 -22.93 -16.08
CA LEU A 487 -8.12 -24.18 -16.07
C LEU A 487 -8.94 -25.33 -15.48
N GLU A 488 -9.90 -25.03 -14.61
CA GLU A 488 -10.79 -25.98 -13.97
C GLU A 488 -12.21 -25.40 -13.86
N ASP A 489 -13.22 -26.26 -13.83
CA ASP A 489 -14.60 -25.85 -13.59
C ASP A 489 -14.85 -25.54 -12.10
N LEU A 490 -15.96 -24.84 -11.82
CA LEU A 490 -16.28 -24.38 -10.47
C LEU A 490 -16.53 -25.56 -9.51
N ASP A 491 -17.18 -26.64 -9.96
CA ASP A 491 -17.50 -27.79 -9.11
C ASP A 491 -16.24 -28.45 -8.57
N THR A 492 -15.27 -28.71 -9.46
CA THR A 492 -13.96 -29.27 -9.12
C THR A 492 -13.22 -28.41 -8.09
N VAL A 493 -13.21 -27.08 -8.28
CA VAL A 493 -12.53 -26.16 -7.36
C VAL A 493 -13.22 -26.08 -6.00
N LEU A 494 -14.55 -26.08 -5.95
CA LEU A 494 -15.30 -26.04 -4.71
C LEU A 494 -15.15 -27.34 -3.91
N GLU A 495 -15.18 -28.51 -4.57
CA GLU A 495 -14.92 -29.80 -3.92
C GLU A 495 -13.52 -29.83 -3.27
N ARG A 496 -12.49 -29.38 -4.00
CA ARG A 496 -11.13 -29.30 -3.45
C ARG A 496 -11.01 -28.30 -2.30
N LEU A 497 -11.85 -27.25 -2.26
CA LEU A 497 -11.89 -26.32 -1.13
C LEU A 497 -12.52 -26.96 0.11
N GLU A 498 -13.55 -27.79 -0.03
CA GLU A 498 -14.12 -28.55 1.10
C GLU A 498 -13.11 -29.53 1.72
N GLU A 499 -12.19 -30.08 0.92
CA GLU A 499 -11.12 -30.95 1.43
C GLU A 499 -10.01 -30.18 2.16
N LYS A 500 -9.79 -28.90 1.81
CA LYS A 500 -8.66 -28.09 2.30
C LYS A 500 -8.98 -27.25 3.53
N LEU A 501 -10.26 -26.92 3.76
CA LEU A 501 -10.72 -25.98 4.80
C LEU A 501 -11.45 -26.70 5.94
#